data_AF-A0A951GCB5-F1
#
_entry.id   AF-A0A951GCB5-F1
#
_cell.length_a   1.000
_cell.length_b   1.000
_cell.length_c   1.000
_cell.angle_alpha   90.00
_cell.angle_beta   90.00
_cell.angle_gamma   90.00
#
_symmetry.space_group_name_H-M   'P 1'
#
loop_
_entity.id
_entity.type
_entity.pdbx_description
1 polymer ?
#
loop_
_entity_poly.entity_id
_entity_poly.type
_entity_poly.pdbx_seq_one_letter_code
_entity_poly.pdbx_strand_id
1 'polypeptide(L)'
;MAESNADLARRGYEAARRGDLDAVREFLDPDVRWHAGDPTAEYTCHNREQALAFMRAARVRRSIGELVELVEAGDRVVVIMRRTGEDGEPELVANVTTFRAGKAIEMVHYPDPDDALAAVGIPTRREN
;
A
#
# COMPACT_ATOMS: atom_id res chain seq x y z
N MET A 1 -6.94 -12.15 -20.45
CA MET A 1 -6.64 -12.74 -19.13
C MET A 1 -7.20 -11.78 -18.11
N ALA A 2 -7.91 -12.24 -17.09
CA ALA A 2 -8.38 -11.34 -16.03
C ALA A 2 -7.16 -10.71 -15.36
N GLU A 3 -7.14 -9.39 -15.22
CA GLU A 3 -6.12 -8.70 -14.43
C GLU A 3 -6.25 -9.17 -12.97
N SER A 4 -5.19 -9.77 -12.42
CA SER A 4 -5.15 -10.14 -11.00
C SER A 4 -5.07 -8.89 -10.13
N ASN A 5 -5.47 -8.99 -8.86
CA ASN A 5 -5.38 -7.88 -7.92
C ASN A 5 -3.93 -7.41 -7.74
N ALA A 6 -2.94 -8.30 -7.85
CA ALA A 6 -1.52 -7.93 -7.85
C ALA A 6 -1.13 -7.07 -9.06
N ASP A 7 -1.67 -7.34 -10.24
CA ASP A 7 -1.37 -6.53 -11.44
C ASP A 7 -1.96 -5.12 -11.28
N LEU A 8 -3.19 -5.06 -10.76
CA LEU A 8 -3.85 -3.82 -10.36
C LEU A 8 -3.02 -3.04 -9.33
N ALA A 9 -2.62 -3.69 -8.23
CA ALA A 9 -1.77 -3.10 -7.19
C ALA A 9 -0.45 -2.57 -7.75
N ARG A 10 0.20 -3.34 -8.62
CA ARG A 10 1.44 -2.94 -9.28
C ARG A 10 1.23 -1.71 -10.15
N ARG A 11 0.16 -1.68 -10.96
CA ARG A 11 -0.17 -0.53 -11.81
C ARG A 11 -0.42 0.73 -10.98
N GLY A 12 -1.21 0.62 -9.91
CA GLY A 12 -1.47 1.72 -8.98
C GLY A 12 -0.18 2.22 -8.32
N TYR A 13 0.71 1.31 -7.92
CA TYR A 13 2.02 1.64 -7.36
C TYR A 13 2.92 2.38 -8.36
N GLU A 14 3.01 1.89 -9.60
CA GLU A 14 3.79 2.53 -10.66
C GLU A 14 3.26 3.93 -11.01
N ALA A 15 1.94 4.09 -11.06
CA ALA A 15 1.28 5.38 -11.26
C ALA A 15 1.64 6.36 -10.12
N ALA A 16 1.50 5.93 -8.87
CA ALA A 16 1.86 6.73 -7.70
C ALA A 16 3.34 7.15 -7.72
N ARG A 17 4.25 6.23 -8.10
CA ARG A 17 5.68 6.50 -8.25
C ARG A 17 5.97 7.53 -9.35
N ARG A 18 5.30 7.42 -10.50
CA ARG A 18 5.42 8.39 -11.61
C ARG A 18 4.81 9.76 -11.26
N GLY A 19 3.96 9.82 -10.23
CA GLY A 19 3.21 11.02 -9.86
C GLY A 19 1.93 11.19 -10.68
N ASP A 20 1.46 10.11 -11.31
CA ASP A 20 0.21 10.08 -12.07
C ASP A 20 -0.96 9.87 -11.11
N LEU A 21 -1.39 10.97 -10.51
CA LEU A 21 -2.45 10.97 -9.50
C LEU A 21 -3.84 10.75 -10.10
N ASP A 22 -4.00 10.94 -11.41
CA ASP A 22 -5.27 10.68 -12.09
C ASP A 22 -5.48 9.17 -12.20
N ALA A 23 -4.45 8.43 -12.64
CA ALA A 23 -4.48 6.98 -12.63
C ALA A 23 -4.66 6.39 -11.21
N VAL A 24 -3.98 6.95 -10.20
CA VAL A 24 -4.21 6.55 -8.79
C VAL A 24 -5.65 6.88 -8.36
N ARG A 25 -6.22 8.01 -8.78
CA ARG A 25 -7.59 8.39 -8.43
C ARG A 25 -8.63 7.43 -9.00
N GLU A 26 -8.44 6.92 -10.20
CA GLU A 26 -9.35 5.93 -10.82
C GLU A 26 -9.27 4.58 -10.10
N PHE A 27 -8.09 4.25 -9.61
CA PHE A 27 -7.78 3.03 -8.88
C PHE A 27 -8.35 3.02 -7.45
N LEU A 28 -8.34 4.17 -6.78
CA LEU A 28 -8.85 4.33 -5.43
C LEU A 28 -10.37 4.48 -5.43
N ASP A 29 -11.03 3.78 -4.51
CA ASP A 29 -12.44 3.99 -4.23
C ASP A 29 -12.68 5.40 -3.66
N PRO A 30 -13.77 6.11 -4.00
CA PRO A 30 -14.09 7.41 -3.40
C PRO A 30 -14.06 7.41 -1.86
N ASP A 31 -14.51 6.31 -1.24
CA ASP A 31 -14.59 6.13 0.21
C ASP A 31 -13.40 5.32 0.76
N VAL A 32 -12.28 5.29 0.02
CA VAL A 32 -11.08 4.55 0.45
C VAL A 32 -10.57 5.03 1.80
N ARG A 33 -10.19 4.07 2.64
CA ARG A 33 -9.56 4.33 3.93
C ARG A 33 -8.07 4.04 3.86
N TRP A 34 -7.25 4.96 4.37
CA TRP A 34 -5.82 4.73 4.52
C TRP A 34 -5.42 4.97 5.97
N HIS A 35 -4.89 3.96 6.65
CA HIS A 35 -4.30 4.12 7.98
C HIS A 35 -3.01 3.31 8.14
N ALA A 36 -2.28 3.51 9.24
CA ALA A 36 -1.11 2.71 9.61
C ALA A 36 -1.43 1.90 10.87
N GLY A 37 -2.00 0.71 10.70
CA GLY A 37 -2.50 -0.12 11.79
C GLY A 37 -3.80 0.41 12.39
N ASP A 38 -3.76 1.53 13.12
CA ASP A 38 -4.94 2.04 13.84
C ASP A 38 -5.83 2.95 12.96
N PRO A 39 -7.08 2.56 12.68
CA PRO A 39 -8.00 3.32 11.82
C PRO A 39 -8.59 4.58 12.47
N THR A 40 -8.26 4.84 13.74
CA THR A 40 -8.66 6.05 14.49
C THR A 40 -7.50 7.01 14.72
N ALA A 41 -6.29 6.65 14.28
CA ALA A 41 -5.13 7.51 14.41
C ALA A 41 -5.29 8.81 13.62
N GLU A 42 -4.66 9.88 14.12
CA GLU A 42 -4.70 11.25 13.56
C GLU A 42 -4.28 11.32 12.08
N TYR A 43 -3.50 10.36 11.60
CA TYR A 43 -3.01 10.28 10.22
C TYR A 43 -3.87 9.40 9.30
N THR A 44 -5.08 9.05 9.71
CA THR A 44 -6.00 8.24 8.90
C THR A 44 -6.69 9.07 7.83
N CYS A 45 -6.61 8.63 6.58
CA CYS A 45 -7.40 9.17 5.49
C CYS A 45 -8.74 8.42 5.41
N HIS A 46 -9.84 9.15 5.28
CA HIS A 46 -11.19 8.57 5.20
C HIS A 46 -11.79 8.62 3.80
N ASN A 47 -11.09 9.19 2.82
CA ASN A 47 -11.52 9.27 1.43
C ASN A 47 -10.32 9.37 0.49
N ARG A 48 -10.58 9.22 -0.81
CA ARG A 48 -9.51 9.30 -1.82
C ARG A 48 -8.82 10.64 -1.88
N GLU A 49 -9.50 11.75 -1.58
CA GLU A 49 -8.89 13.08 -1.67
C GLU A 49 -7.82 13.25 -0.60
N GLN A 50 -8.10 12.79 0.61
CA GLN A 50 -7.13 12.73 1.71
C GLN A 50 -5.98 11.78 1.37
N ALA A 51 -6.27 10.59 0.83
CA ALA A 51 -5.24 9.64 0.40
C ALA A 51 -4.31 10.24 -0.68
N LEU A 52 -4.88 10.91 -1.68
CA LEU A 52 -4.12 11.57 -2.75
C LEU A 52 -3.30 12.75 -2.21
N ALA A 53 -3.85 13.54 -1.28
CA ALA A 53 -3.12 14.61 -0.62
C ALA A 53 -1.95 14.05 0.21
N PHE A 54 -2.17 12.96 0.93
CA PHE A 54 -1.14 12.25 1.69
C PHE A 54 -0.05 11.69 0.77
N MET A 55 -0.42 11.02 -0.34
CA MET A 55 0.55 10.55 -1.34
C MET A 55 1.37 11.70 -1.94
N ARG A 56 0.73 12.83 -2.27
CA ARG A 56 1.45 14.03 -2.75
C ARG A 56 2.47 14.50 -1.72
N ALA A 57 2.07 14.63 -0.46
CA ALA A 57 2.95 15.08 0.61
C ALA A 57 4.09 14.08 0.88
N ALA A 58 3.78 12.77 0.88
CA ALA A 58 4.74 11.70 1.04
C ALA A 58 5.77 11.71 -0.09
N ARG A 59 5.36 11.87 -1.36
CA ARG A 59 6.25 11.93 -2.52
C ARG A 59 7.24 13.11 -2.46
N VAL A 60 6.80 14.25 -1.93
CA VAL A 60 7.66 15.43 -1.74
C VAL A 60 8.70 15.18 -0.64
N ARG A 61 8.35 14.41 0.40
CA ARG A 61 9.21 14.15 1.56
C ARG A 61 10.10 12.91 1.41
N ARG A 62 9.65 11.89 0.68
CA ARG A 62 10.31 10.59 0.55
C ARG A 62 9.95 9.92 -0.77
N SER A 63 10.87 9.09 -1.26
CA SER A 63 10.55 8.16 -2.35
C SER A 63 9.55 7.11 -1.85
N ILE A 64 8.61 6.71 -2.71
CA ILE A 64 7.59 5.67 -2.40
C ILE A 64 8.26 4.32 -2.07
N GLY A 65 9.51 4.13 -2.50
CA GLY A 65 10.29 2.90 -2.32
C GLY A 65 10.47 2.15 -3.65
N GLU A 66 11.23 1.08 -3.62
CA GLU A 66 11.30 0.07 -4.68
C GLU A 66 10.32 -1.05 -4.36
N LEU A 67 9.49 -1.44 -5.33
CA LEU A 67 8.61 -2.58 -5.19
C LEU A 67 9.45 -3.86 -5.16
N VAL A 68 9.38 -4.61 -4.07
CA VAL A 68 10.13 -5.87 -3.89
C VAL A 68 9.26 -7.05 -4.27
N GLU A 69 8.07 -7.13 -3.69
CA GLU A 69 7.20 -8.30 -3.83
C GLU A 69 5.73 -7.90 -3.68
N LEU A 70 4.86 -8.66 -4.35
CA LEU A 70 3.41 -8.55 -4.27
C LEU A 70 2.86 -9.91 -3.89
N VAL A 71 2.12 -9.98 -2.79
CA VAL A 71 1.52 -11.22 -2.30
C VAL A 71 0.01 -11.09 -2.32
N GLU A 72 -0.65 -11.89 -3.16
CA GLU A 72 -2.11 -11.92 -3.24
C GLU A 72 -2.68 -12.84 -2.15
N ALA A 73 -3.64 -12.32 -1.40
CA ALA A 73 -4.37 -12.98 -0.32
C ALA A 73 -5.87 -12.77 -0.52
N GLY A 74 -6.44 -13.44 -1.54
CA GLY A 74 -7.84 -13.30 -1.93
C GLY A 74 -8.14 -11.90 -2.46
N ASP A 75 -8.99 -11.16 -1.76
CA ASP A 75 -9.33 -9.77 -2.09
C ASP A 75 -8.30 -8.75 -1.59
N ARG A 76 -7.28 -9.19 -0.82
CA ARG A 76 -6.23 -8.33 -0.29
C ARG A 76 -4.92 -8.59 -1.00
N VAL A 77 -4.10 -7.56 -1.17
CA VAL A 77 -2.76 -7.66 -1.73
C VAL A 77 -1.78 -7.01 -0.78
N VAL A 78 -0.76 -7.75 -0.39
CA VAL A 78 0.37 -7.23 0.37
C VAL A 78 1.43 -6.74 -0.61
N VAL A 79 1.70 -5.44 -0.55
CA VAL A 79 2.72 -4.77 -1.37
C VAL A 79 3.95 -4.57 -0.50
N ILE A 80 5.02 -5.32 -0.73
CA ILE A 80 6.29 -5.19 0.00
C ILE A 80 7.20 -4.24 -0.76
N MET A 81 7.67 -3.19 -0.09
CA MET A 81 8.52 -2.16 -0.68
C MET A 81 9.79 -2.00 0.15
N ARG A 82 10.89 -1.70 -0.53
CA ARG A 82 12.16 -1.35 0.08
C ARG A 82 12.35 0.16 0.02
N ARG A 83 12.52 0.80 1.16
CA ARG A 83 12.82 2.23 1.27
C ARG A 83 14.10 2.45 2.05
N THR A 84 14.73 3.60 1.87
CA THR A 84 15.84 4.02 2.74
C THR A 84 15.26 4.58 4.03
N GLY A 85 15.62 3.97 5.16
CA GLY A 85 15.29 4.43 6.51
C GLY A 85 15.95 5.77 6.83
N GLU A 86 15.62 6.35 7.98
CA GLU A 86 16.21 7.63 8.41
C GLU A 86 17.71 7.50 8.71
N ASP A 87 18.15 6.31 9.11
CA ASP A 87 19.55 5.96 9.37
C ASP A 87 20.37 5.76 8.07
N GLY A 88 19.73 5.80 6.90
CA GLY A 88 20.37 5.49 5.61
C GLY A 88 20.35 4.00 5.25
N GLU A 89 19.93 3.14 6.17
CA GLU A 89 19.84 1.69 5.95
C GLU A 89 18.57 1.29 5.18
N PRO A 90 18.61 0.24 4.35
CA PRO A 90 17.44 -0.26 3.65
C PRO A 90 16.44 -0.91 4.60
N GLU A 91 15.23 -0.34 4.68
CA GLU A 91 14.10 -0.83 5.46
C GLU A 91 13.05 -1.46 4.52
N LEU A 92 12.56 -2.64 4.89
CA LEU A 92 11.43 -3.28 4.22
C LEU A 92 10.15 -2.86 4.93
N VAL A 93 9.19 -2.38 4.15
CA VAL A 93 7.85 -2.02 4.63
C VAL A 93 6.81 -2.71 3.79
N ALA A 94 5.59 -2.82 4.31
CA ALA A 94 4.48 -3.37 3.55
C ALA A 94 3.25 -2.46 3.58
N ASN A 95 2.42 -2.57 2.55
CA ASN A 95 1.09 -1.99 2.51
C ASN A 95 0.10 -3.09 2.13
N VAL A 96 -0.89 -3.33 2.98
CA VAL A 96 -2.01 -4.22 2.66
C VAL A 96 -3.08 -3.40 1.98
N THR A 97 -3.40 -3.72 0.73
CA THR A 97 -4.46 -3.07 -0.04
C THR A 97 -5.61 -4.03 -0.24
N THR A 98 -6.80 -3.67 0.21
CA THR A 98 -8.03 -4.43 0.00
C THR A 98 -8.72 -3.94 -1.26
N PHE A 99 -8.98 -4.87 -2.18
CA PHE A 99 -9.65 -4.64 -3.45
C PHE A 99 -11.10 -5.08 -3.40
N ARG A 100 -11.97 -4.31 -4.07
CA ARG A 100 -13.35 -4.69 -4.31
C ARG A 100 -13.77 -4.17 -5.68
N ALA A 101 -14.29 -5.06 -6.54
CA ALA A 101 -14.71 -4.71 -7.89
C ALA A 101 -13.63 -3.95 -8.70
N GLY A 102 -12.35 -4.32 -8.51
CA GLY A 102 -11.22 -3.70 -9.20
C GLY A 102 -10.75 -2.36 -8.62
N LYS A 103 -11.26 -1.93 -7.46
CA LYS A 103 -10.84 -0.69 -6.77
C LYS A 103 -10.31 -0.95 -5.38
N ALA A 104 -9.31 -0.16 -4.97
CA ALA A 104 -8.78 -0.20 -3.61
C ALA A 104 -9.73 0.53 -2.65
N ILE A 105 -10.34 -0.20 -1.72
CA ILE A 105 -11.27 0.32 -0.72
C ILE A 105 -10.62 0.57 0.64
N GLU A 106 -9.48 -0.06 0.91
CA GLU A 106 -8.74 0.10 2.15
C GLU A 106 -7.25 -0.13 1.93
N MET A 107 -6.41 0.68 2.56
CA MET A 107 -4.97 0.60 2.54
C MET A 107 -4.43 0.70 3.96
N VAL A 108 -3.69 -0.31 4.39
CA VAL A 108 -3.09 -0.36 5.72
C VAL A 108 -1.59 -0.41 5.58
N HIS A 109 -0.92 0.62 6.08
CA HIS A 109 0.54 0.69 6.11
C HIS A 109 1.10 -0.07 7.31
N TYR A 110 2.09 -0.92 7.03
CA TYR A 110 2.81 -1.68 8.02
C TYR A 110 4.31 -1.34 7.94
N PRO A 111 4.93 -0.98 9.08
CA PRO A 111 6.37 -0.73 9.14
C PRO A 111 7.18 -2.03 8.94
N ASP A 112 6.57 -3.19 9.18
CA ASP A 112 7.20 -4.49 9.01
C ASP A 112 6.35 -5.40 8.08
N PRO A 113 6.95 -6.04 7.06
CA PRO A 113 6.22 -6.89 6.13
C PRO A 113 5.69 -8.18 6.75
N ASP A 114 6.30 -8.67 7.83
CA ASP A 114 5.86 -9.83 8.58
C ASP A 114 4.47 -9.57 9.20
N ASP A 115 4.30 -8.39 9.81
CA ASP A 115 3.02 -7.98 10.41
C ASP A 115 1.91 -7.86 9.35
N ALA A 116 2.24 -7.36 8.17
CA ALA A 116 1.32 -7.27 7.04
C ALA A 116 0.88 -8.65 6.52
N LEU A 117 1.82 -9.59 6.41
CA LEU A 117 1.54 -10.98 6.01
C LEU A 117 0.67 -11.69 7.05
N ALA A 118 0.99 -11.51 8.33
CA ALA A 118 0.19 -12.04 9.44
C ALA A 118 -1.24 -11.46 9.43
N ALA A 119 -1.41 -10.17 9.13
CA ALA A 119 -2.72 -9.52 9.04
C ALA A 119 -3.62 -10.07 7.91
N VAL A 120 -3.02 -10.61 6.84
CA VAL A 120 -3.76 -11.30 5.77
C VAL A 120 -3.83 -12.82 5.97
N GLY A 121 -3.35 -13.33 7.10
CA GLY A 121 -3.39 -14.75 7.45
C GLY A 121 -2.33 -15.61 6.73
N ILE A 122 -1.27 -14.98 6.19
CA ILE A 122 -0.14 -15.70 5.61
C ILE A 122 0.89 -15.96 6.72
N PRO A 123 1.23 -17.22 7.00
CA PRO A 123 2.25 -17.53 7.99
C PRO A 123 3.59 -17.00 7.49
N THR A 124 4.18 -16.10 8.26
CA THR A 124 5.53 -15.64 8.01
C THR A 124 6.48 -16.75 8.43
N ARG A 125 7.40 -17.13 7.54
CA ARG A 125 8.43 -18.10 7.90
C ARG A 125 9.49 -17.42 8.77
N ARG A 126 9.11 -17.09 10.01
CA ARG A 126 10.03 -16.86 11.11
C ARG A 126 10.03 -18.11 11.97
N GLU A 127 10.42 -19.23 11.38
CA GLU A 127 10.89 -20.36 12.18
C GLU A 127 12.31 -20.00 12.63
N ASN A 128 12.49 -19.56 13.87
CA ASN A 128 13.52 -20.06 14.78
C ASN A 128 13.36 -19.50 16.21
#